data_AF-A0A5K1FXV2-F1
#
_entry.id   AF-A0A5K1FXV2-F1
#
_cell.length_a   1.000
_cell.length_b   1.000
_cell.length_c   1.000
_cell.angle_alpha   90.00
_cell.angle_beta   90.00
_cell.angle_gamma   90.00
#
_symmetry.space_group_name_H-M   'P 1'
#
loop_
_entity.id
_entity.type
_entity.pdbx_description
1 polymer ?
#
loop_
_entity_poly.entity_id
_entity_poly.type
_entity_poly.pdbx_seq_one_letter_code
_entity_poly.pdbx_strand_id
1 'polypeptide(L)' 'QAEICLSEIDQSPSKSLLGSVQSCANTVAKEEYLKHQDRDVQLLVAACICETMRIMAPEPPYTDDVLK' A
#
# COMPACT_ATOMS: atom_id res chain seq x y z
N GLN A 1 -6.89 10.61 3.62
CA GLN A 1 -7.65 9.95 4.71
C GLN A 1 -7.19 8.51 4.92
N ALA A 2 -7.16 7.64 3.90
CA ALA A 2 -6.63 6.27 4.06
C ALA A 2 -5.11 6.22 4.32
N GLU A 3 -4.32 7.07 3.64
CA GLU A 3 -2.88 7.17 3.86
C GLU A 3 -2.52 7.59 5.30
N ILE A 4 -3.29 8.52 5.90
CA ILE A 4 -3.09 8.96 7.30
C ILE A 4 -3.07 7.76 8.25
N CYS A 5 -3.96 6.80 8.07
CA CYS A 5 -3.99 5.60 8.92
C CYS A 5 -2.76 4.69 8.73
N LEU A 6 -2.18 4.64 7.54
CA LEU A 6 -0.97 3.87 7.27
C LEU A 6 0.29 4.60 7.78
N SER A 7 0.29 5.93 7.75
CA SER A 7 1.41 6.77 8.21
C SER A 7 1.75 6.57 9.69
N GLU A 8 0.76 6.21 10.51
CA GLU A 8 0.92 5.97 11.95
C GLU A 8 1.43 4.56 12.28
N ILE A 9 1.55 3.67 11.28
CA ILE A 9 1.97 2.29 11.49
C ILE A 9 3.50 2.21 11.42
N ASP A 10 4.13 1.70 12.47
CA ASP A 10 5.56 1.42 12.48
C ASP A 10 5.95 0.32 11.49
N GLN A 11 7.22 0.35 11.07
CA GLN A 11 7.80 -0.74 10.29
C GLN A 11 7.80 -2.05 11.10
N SER A 12 7.55 -3.19 10.43
CA SER A 12 7.44 -4.51 11.07
C SER A 12 6.38 -4.56 12.18
N PRO A 13 5.10 -4.24 11.88
CA PRO A 13 4.06 -4.19 12.88
C PRO A 13 3.67 -5.58 13.40
N SER A 14 2.79 -5.62 14.42
CA SER A 14 2.25 -6.89 14.93
C SER A 14 1.62 -7.75 13.83
N LYS A 15 1.62 -9.08 13.98
CA LYS A 15 1.07 -10.01 12.97
C LYS A 15 -0.36 -9.70 12.53
N SER A 16 -1.21 -9.26 13.47
CA SER A 16 -2.59 -8.87 13.16
C SER A 16 -2.64 -7.68 12.21
N LEU A 17 -1.85 -6.65 12.51
CA LEU A 17 -1.80 -5.43 11.72
C LEU A 17 -1.10 -5.67 10.38
N LEU A 18 -0.05 -6.50 10.35
CA LEU A 18 0.61 -6.92 9.12
C LEU A 18 -0.37 -7.61 8.16
N GLY A 19 -1.28 -8.45 8.66
CA GLY A 19 -2.33 -9.06 7.83
C GLY A 19 -3.25 -8.03 7.18
N SER A 20 -3.62 -6.99 7.93
CA SER A 20 -4.42 -5.87 7.40
C SER A 20 -3.66 -5.03 6.36
N VAL A 21 -2.38 -4.74 6.62
CA VAL A 21 -1.51 -3.99 5.71
C VAL A 21 -1.27 -4.77 4.41
N GLN A 22 -1.07 -6.09 4.49
CA GLN A 22 -0.98 -6.96 3.32
C GLN A 22 -2.27 -6.97 2.50
N SER A 23 -3.43 -7.01 3.16
CA SER A 23 -4.73 -6.90 2.47
C SER A 23 -4.88 -5.56 1.74
N CYS A 24 -4.43 -4.47 2.37
CA CYS A 24 -4.39 -3.15 1.75
C CYS A 24 -3.47 -3.13 0.52
N ALA A 25 -2.23 -3.65 0.66
CA ALA A 25 -1.27 -3.76 -0.43
C ALA A 25 -1.86 -4.53 -1.63
N ASN A 26 -2.44 -5.71 -1.38
CA ASN A 26 -3.07 -6.51 -2.43
C ASN A 26 -4.25 -5.79 -3.11
N THR A 27 -4.95 -4.91 -2.39
CA THR A 27 -6.05 -4.13 -2.93
C THR A 27 -5.54 -3.02 -3.83
N VAL A 28 -4.59 -2.20 -3.36
CA VAL A 28 -4.07 -1.06 -4.14
C VAL A 28 -3.25 -1.49 -5.36
N ALA A 29 -2.73 -2.72 -5.37
CA ALA A 29 -2.06 -3.32 -6.52
C ALA A 29 -2.99 -3.80 -7.65
N LYS A 30 -4.32 -3.74 -7.47
CA LYS A 30 -5.25 -4.13 -8.55
C LYS A 30 -5.26 -3.10 -9.66
N GLU A 31 -5.38 -3.58 -10.90
CA GLU A 31 -5.38 -2.76 -12.11
C GLU A 31 -6.44 -1.65 -12.09
N GLU A 32 -7.61 -1.90 -11.51
CA GLU A 32 -8.70 -0.94 -11.35
C GLU A 32 -8.32 0.31 -10.53
N TYR A 33 -7.39 0.17 -9.60
CA TYR A 33 -6.86 1.29 -8.79
C TYR A 33 -5.60 1.90 -9.43
N LEU A 34 -4.71 1.07 -9.98
CA LEU A 34 -3.49 1.53 -10.66
C LEU A 34 -3.80 2.35 -11.93
N LYS A 35 -4.87 2.00 -12.65
CA LYS A 35 -5.31 2.65 -13.89
C LYS A 35 -6.57 3.50 -13.70
N HIS A 36 -6.88 3.88 -12.47
CA HIS A 36 -8.05 4.69 -12.17
C HIS A 36 -7.95 6.05 -12.89
N GLN A 37 -9.07 6.57 -13.42
CA GLN A 37 -9.05 7.82 -14.22
C GLN A 37 -8.98 9.09 -13.35
N ASP A 38 -9.49 9.01 -12.13
CA ASP A 38 -9.46 10.10 -11.16
C ASP A 38 -8.04 10.27 -10.59
N ARG A 39 -7.49 11.49 -10.69
CA ARG A 39 -6.13 11.81 -10.24
C ARG A 39 -5.97 11.80 -8.72
N ASP A 40 -7.00 12.17 -7.98
CA ASP A 40 -6.93 12.17 -6.52
C ASP A 40 -6.93 10.72 -6.00
N VAL A 41 -7.64 9.83 -6.70
CA VAL A 41 -7.56 8.38 -6.43
C VAL A 41 -6.17 7.84 -6.75
N GLN A 42 -5.58 8.19 -7.90
CA GLN A 42 -4.21 7.77 -8.23
C GLN A 42 -3.18 8.26 -7.21
N LEU A 43 -3.30 9.52 -6.77
CA LEU A 43 -2.42 10.09 -5.75
C LEU A 43 -2.54 9.33 -4.42
N LEU A 44 -3.77 9.03 -4.00
CA LEU A 44 -4.01 8.26 -2.79
C LEU A 44 -3.46 6.83 -2.90
N VAL A 45 -3.64 6.17 -4.05
CA VAL A 45 -3.10 4.83 -4.33
C VAL A 45 -1.57 4.84 -4.24
N ALA A 46 -0.92 5.81 -4.88
CA ALA A 46 0.53 5.96 -4.83
C ALA A 46 1.03 6.16 -3.38
N ALA A 47 0.34 7.00 -2.60
CA ALA A 47 0.70 7.23 -1.21
C ALA A 47 0.53 5.97 -0.34
N CYS A 48 -0.55 5.20 -0.55
CA CYS A 48 -0.74 3.91 0.10
C CYS A 48 0.34 2.88 -0.29
N ILE A 49 0.78 2.86 -1.56
CA ILE A 49 1.88 2.00 -2.02
C ILE A 49 3.19 2.35 -1.30
N CYS A 50 3.51 3.64 -1.17
CA CYS A 50 4.68 4.10 -0.43
C CYS A 50 4.64 3.64 1.04
N GLU A 51 3.50 3.83 1.71
CA GLU A 51 3.38 3.48 3.12
C GLU A 51 3.40 1.97 3.35
N THR A 52 2.73 1.18 2.52
CA THR A 52 2.80 -0.29 2.60
C THR A 52 4.22 -0.80 2.38
N MET A 53 4.99 -0.23 1.44
CA MET A 53 6.42 -0.51 1.29
C MET A 53 7.22 -0.16 2.56
N ARG A 54 7.02 1.04 3.12
CA ARG A 54 7.70 1.48 4.35
C ARG A 54 7.41 0.54 5.53
N ILE A 55 6.14 0.18 5.72
CA ILE A 55 5.67 -0.66 6.83
C ILE A 55 6.21 -2.09 6.71
N MET A 56 6.20 -2.64 5.49
CA MET A 56 6.53 -4.04 5.24
C MET A 56 8.01 -4.29 4.98
N ALA A 57 8.82 -3.24 4.82
CA ALA A 57 10.26 -3.38 4.71
C ALA A 57 10.85 -4.18 5.90
N PRO A 58 11.89 -5.00 5.66
CA PRO A 58 12.63 -5.17 4.40
C PRO A 58 11.95 -6.07 3.36
N GLU A 59 10.87 -6.76 3.70
CA GLU A 59 10.17 -7.67 2.79
C GLU A 59 9.30 -6.88 1.78
N PRO A 60 9.54 -7.02 0.47
CA PRO A 60 8.78 -6.28 -0.52
C PRO A 60 7.32 -6.77 -0.57
N PRO A 61 6.32 -5.86 -0.49
CA PRO A 61 4.91 -6.24 -0.54
C PRO A 61 4.36 -6.49 -1.95
N TYR A 62 5.14 -6.13 -2.98
CA TYR A 62 4.74 -6.14 -4.39
C TYR A 62 5.75 -6.91 -5.24
N THR A 63 5.28 -7.51 -6.33
CA THR A 63 6.15 -8.04 -7.37
C THR A 63 6.67 -6.90 -8.25
N ASP A 64 7.78 -7.13 -8.95
CA ASP A 64 8.32 -6.15 -9.88
C ASP A 64 7.29 -5.70 -10.91
N ASP A 65 6.42 -6.60 -11.39
CA ASP A 65 5.34 -6.29 -12.36
C ASP A 65 4.37 -5.22 -11.89
N VAL A 66 4.10 -5.12 -10.58
CA VAL A 66 3.25 -4.08 -9.99
C VAL A 66 3.99 -2.73 -9.93
N LEU A 67 5.32 -2.76 -9.85
CA LEU A 67 6.18 -1.58 -9.66
C LEU A 67 6.78 -1.03 -10.98
N LYS A 68 6.42 -1.61 -12.13
CA LYS A 68 6.95 -1.20 -13.45
C LYS A 68 6.34 0.10 -13.95
#